data_AF-A0A2Z6PIB6-F1
#
_entry.id   AF-A0A2Z6PIB6-F1
#
_cell.length_a   1.000
_cell.length_b   1.000
_cell.length_c   1.000
_cell.angle_alpha   90.00
_cell.angle_beta   90.00
_cell.angle_gamma   90.00
#
_symmetry.space_group_name_H-M   'P 1'
#
loop_
_entity.id
_entity.type
_entity.pdbx_description
1 polymer ?
#
loop_
_entity_poly.entity_id
_entity_poly.type
_entity_poly.pdbx_seq_one_letter_code
_entity_poly.pdbx_strand_id
1 'polypeptide(L)'
;MLGECQNLLHDYLVQAQTPNVWIWRPDPIRGYSVQGAYYLLTSHPLDPLDGADDLIWHRQVPLKVSIFSWRLLRDRLPTRMNLANRGIITLDAQSCVAGCGEMESTQHLFLACSTFGSLWSMVRAWLGITSVDPIILTDHFLQFT
;
A
#
# COMPACT_ATOMS: atom_id res chain seq x y z
N MET A 1 -16.03 -12.05 -2.63
CA MET A 1 -15.88 -11.45 -3.98
C MET A 1 -16.72 -12.14 -5.07
N LEU A 2 -16.54 -13.41 -5.44
CA LEU A 2 -17.33 -14.00 -6.56
C LEU A 2 -18.84 -14.09 -6.26
N GLY A 3 -19.20 -14.48 -5.03
CA GLY A 3 -20.60 -14.59 -4.59
C GLY A 3 -21.33 -13.25 -4.46
N GLU A 4 -20.61 -12.17 -4.12
CA GLU A 4 -21.17 -10.81 -4.08
C GLU A 4 -21.46 -10.28 -5.49
N CYS A 5 -20.56 -10.55 -6.45
CA CYS A 5 -20.80 -10.25 -7.85
C CYS A 5 -21.97 -11.04 -8.44
N GLN A 6 -22.14 -12.32 -8.07
CA GLN A 6 -23.26 -13.14 -8.52
C GLN A 6 -24.61 -12.62 -7.99
N ASN A 7 -24.67 -12.21 -6.72
CA ASN A 7 -25.89 -11.64 -6.14
C ASN A 7 -26.26 -10.29 -6.77
N LEU A 8 -25.27 -9.44 -7.08
CA LEU A 8 -25.50 -8.15 -7.75
C LEU A 8 -26.00 -8.29 -9.20
N LEU A 9 -25.66 -9.39 -9.86
CA LEU A 9 -26.05 -9.67 -11.24
C LEU A 9 -27.36 -10.47 -11.35
N HIS A 10 -27.84 -11.07 -10.25
CA HIS A 10 -29.01 -11.96 -10.30
C HIS A 10 -30.31 -11.19 -10.60
N ASP A 11 -30.41 -9.96 -10.10
CA ASP A 11 -31.55 -9.07 -10.34
C ASP A 11 -31.34 -8.11 -11.52
N TYR A 12 -30.18 -8.17 -12.19
CA TYR A 12 -29.87 -7.31 -13.32
C TYR A 12 -30.45 -7.88 -14.61
N LEU A 13 -31.66 -7.46 -14.96
CA LEU A 13 -32.24 -7.70 -16.28
C LEU A 13 -31.48 -6.86 -17.31
N VAL A 14 -30.67 -7.51 -18.15
CA VAL A 14 -29.96 -6.87 -19.26
C VAL A 14 -30.99 -6.29 -20.22
N GLN A 15 -31.19 -4.97 -20.18
CA GLN A 15 -32.03 -4.25 -21.13
C GLN A 15 -31.32 -4.20 -22.49
N ALA A 16 -31.69 -5.12 -23.39
CA ALA A 16 -31.13 -5.25 -24.74
C ALA A 16 -31.39 -4.03 -25.67
N GLN A 17 -32.13 -3.02 -25.20
CA GLN A 17 -32.61 -1.88 -25.99
C GLN A 17 -31.89 -0.56 -25.66
N THR A 18 -31.00 -0.54 -24.67
CA THR A 18 -30.19 0.65 -24.33
C THR A 18 -28.73 0.43 -24.66
N PRO A 19 -28.07 1.34 -25.40
CA PRO A 19 -26.62 1.25 -25.61
C PRO A 19 -25.92 1.31 -24.25
N ASN A 20 -24.91 0.48 -24.03
CA ASN A 20 -24.08 0.54 -22.83
C ASN A 20 -23.31 1.88 -22.82
N VAL A 21 -23.68 2.79 -21.92
CA VAL A 21 -23.02 4.09 -21.78
C VAL A 21 -22.15 4.08 -20.53
N TRP A 22 -20.91 4.56 -20.67
CA TRP A 22 -20.03 4.81 -19.53
C TRP A 22 -20.58 5.99 -18.72
N ILE A 23 -20.94 5.75 -17.46
CA ILE A 23 -21.43 6.78 -16.56
C ILE A 23 -20.29 7.16 -15.59
N TRP A 24 -19.98 8.46 -15.54
CA TRP A 24 -19.11 8.99 -14.50
C TRP A 24 -19.88 8.99 -13.18
N ARG A 25 -19.67 7.97 -12.35
CA ARG A 25 -20.42 7.77 -11.09
C ARG A 25 -20.46 9.01 -10.16
N PRO A 26 -19.38 9.80 -10.03
CA PRO A 26 -19.42 10.98 -9.17
C PRO A 26 -20.33 12.11 -9.67
N ASP A 27 -20.62 12.19 -10.97
CA ASP A 27 -21.62 13.10 -11.54
C ASP A 27 -22.28 12.45 -12.76
N PRO A 28 -23.35 11.65 -12.55
CA PRO A 28 -24.04 10.94 -13.62
C PRO A 28 -24.76 11.86 -14.62
N ILE A 29 -24.99 13.12 -14.25
CA ILE A 29 -25.80 14.07 -15.03
C ILE A 29 -24.88 14.91 -15.92
N ARG A 30 -23.83 15.53 -15.35
CA ARG A 30 -22.88 16.34 -16.12
C ARG A 30 -21.78 15.49 -16.77
N GLY A 31 -21.59 14.26 -16.30
CA GLY A 31 -20.56 13.36 -16.78
C GLY A 31 -19.17 13.71 -16.24
N TYR A 32 -18.14 13.16 -16.88
CA TYR A 32 -16.76 13.41 -16.49
C TYR A 32 -16.38 14.88 -16.75
N SER A 33 -15.80 15.53 -15.76
CA SER A 33 -15.10 16.81 -15.93
C SER A 33 -13.76 16.75 -15.22
N VAL A 34 -12.75 17.40 -15.80
CA VAL A 34 -11.41 17.50 -15.19
C VAL A 34 -11.49 18.16 -13.82
N GLN A 35 -12.33 19.19 -13.66
CA GLN A 35 -12.56 19.87 -12.39
C GLN A 35 -13.16 18.93 -11.33
N GLY A 36 -14.22 18.18 -11.67
CA GLY A 36 -14.85 17.25 -10.75
C GLY A 36 -13.91 16.11 -10.35
N ALA A 37 -13.15 15.57 -11.31
CA ALA A 37 -12.14 14.55 -11.04
C ALA A 37 -11.02 15.09 -10.13
N TYR A 38 -10.50 16.29 -10.41
CA TYR A 38 -9.48 16.94 -9.60
C TYR A 38 -9.97 17.16 -8.17
N TYR A 39 -11.17 17.74 -8.02
CA TYR A 39 -11.78 17.96 -6.71
C TYR A 39 -11.86 16.66 -5.90
N LEU A 40 -12.37 15.58 -6.49
CA LEU A 40 -12.47 14.27 -5.83
C LEU A 40 -11.10 13.72 -5.41
N LEU A 41 -10.08 13.89 -6.25
CA LEU A 41 -8.73 13.43 -5.92
C LEU A 41 -8.11 14.24 -4.78
N THR A 42 -8.44 15.53 -4.67
CA THR A 42 -7.87 16.44 -3.67
C THR A 42 -8.70 16.64 -2.41
N SER A 43 -9.97 16.22 -2.40
CA SER A 43 -10.89 16.44 -1.27
C SER A 43 -10.78 15.38 -0.17
N HIS A 44 -9.95 14.36 -0.36
CA HIS A 44 -9.75 13.33 0.67
C HIS A 44 -8.92 13.89 1.83
N PRO A 45 -9.27 13.56 3.09
CA PRO A 45 -8.49 14.00 4.24
C PRO A 45 -7.04 13.53 4.09
N LEU A 46 -6.11 14.36 4.58
CA LEU A 46 -4.69 14.10 4.61
C LEU A 46 -4.45 12.70 5.19
N ASP A 47 -3.71 11.88 4.43
CA ASP A 47 -3.31 10.53 4.82
C ASP A 47 -2.55 10.64 6.16
N PRO A 48 -2.74 9.74 7.15
CA PRO A 48 -1.92 9.73 8.37
C PRO A 48 -0.39 9.77 8.11
N LEU A 49 0.03 9.45 6.89
CA LEU A 49 1.40 9.54 6.39
C LEU A 49 1.87 10.97 6.01
N ASP A 50 0.99 11.96 5.99
CA ASP A 50 1.28 13.35 5.58
C ASP A 50 2.40 13.99 6.42
N GLY A 51 2.54 13.60 7.69
CA GLY A 51 3.65 14.05 8.54
C GLY A 51 5.04 13.57 8.09
N ALA A 52 5.12 12.46 7.35
CA ALA A 52 6.39 11.87 6.90
C ALA A 52 6.87 12.40 5.54
N ASP A 53 6.06 13.19 4.83
CA ASP A 53 6.36 13.62 3.46
C ASP A 53 7.64 14.47 3.38
N ASP A 54 7.86 15.36 4.35
CA ASP A 54 9.07 16.19 4.41
C ASP A 54 10.35 15.35 4.57
N LEU A 55 10.27 14.24 5.30
CA LEU A 55 11.39 13.30 5.46
C LEU A 55 11.62 12.49 4.19
N ILE A 56 10.56 11.99 3.57
CA ILE A 56 10.63 11.14 2.38
C ILE A 56 11.21 11.92 1.20
N TRP A 57 10.76 13.16 1.01
CA TRP A 57 11.10 14.00 -0.14
C TRP A 57 12.22 15.00 0.16
N HIS A 58 12.96 14.81 1.26
CA HIS A 58 14.06 15.67 1.65
C HIS A 58 15.16 15.72 0.57
N ARG A 59 15.69 16.93 0.28
CA ARG A 59 16.63 17.17 -0.83
C ARG A 59 17.94 16.38 -0.74
N GLN A 60 18.35 15.97 0.45
CA GLN A 60 19.56 15.18 0.67
C GLN A 60 19.35 13.67 0.47
N VAL A 61 18.09 13.22 0.38
CA VAL A 61 17.76 11.81 0.18
C VAL A 61 17.78 11.52 -1.32
N PRO A 62 18.55 10.53 -1.80
CA PRO A 62 18.53 10.15 -3.20
C PRO A 62 17.12 9.72 -3.62
N LEU A 63 16.66 10.16 -4.79
CA LEU A 63 15.29 9.92 -5.27
C LEU A 63 14.85 8.44 -5.23
N LYS A 64 15.78 7.51 -5.49
CA LYS A 64 15.52 6.06 -5.40
C LYS A 64 15.09 5.62 -3.99
N VAL A 65 15.66 6.24 -2.95
CA VAL A 65 15.33 5.98 -1.54
C VAL A 65 13.97 6.60 -1.22
N SER A 66 13.72 7.83 -1.65
CA SER A 66 12.41 8.49 -1.48
C SER A 66 11.27 7.67 -2.09
N ILE A 67 11.43 7.23 -3.35
CA ILE A 67 10.44 6.39 -4.04
C ILE A 67 10.23 5.07 -3.29
N PHE A 68 11.31 4.46 -2.78
CA PHE A 68 11.23 3.24 -2.01
C PHE A 68 10.44 3.44 -0.71
N SER A 69 10.77 4.46 0.09
CA SER A 69 10.08 4.79 1.34
C SER A 69 8.61 5.12 1.11
N TRP A 70 8.30 5.92 0.10
CA TRP A 70 6.92 6.23 -0.29
C TRP A 70 6.11 4.98 -0.65
N ARG A 71 6.72 4.03 -1.39
CA ARG A 71 6.07 2.74 -1.71
C ARG A 71 5.93 1.84 -0.48
N LEU A 72 6.91 1.85 0.42
CA LEU A 72 6.89 1.07 1.65
C LEU A 72 5.71 1.50 2.54
N LEU A 73 5.58 2.79 2.79
CA LEU A 73 4.54 3.36 3.66
C LEU A 73 3.12 3.14 3.13
N ARG A 74 2.96 3.07 1.81
CA ARG A 74 1.66 2.82 1.17
C ARG A 74 1.38 1.34 0.91
N ASP A 75 2.18 0.45 1.47
CA ASP A 75 2.13 -1.00 1.25
C ASP A 75 2.09 -1.38 -0.25
N ARG A 76 2.92 -0.72 -1.05
CA ARG A 76 2.98 -0.90 -2.51
C ARG A 76 4.23 -1.62 -2.99
N LEU A 77 5.07 -2.10 -2.08
CA LEU A 77 6.20 -2.97 -2.42
C LEU A 77 5.70 -4.35 -2.88
N PRO A 78 6.46 -5.03 -3.76
CA PRO A 78 6.10 -6.35 -4.28
C PRO A 78 6.42 -7.46 -3.25
N THR A 79 5.89 -7.36 -2.03
CA THR A 79 5.93 -8.46 -1.05
C THR A 79 5.05 -9.60 -1.53
N ARG A 80 5.31 -10.84 -1.11
CA ARG A 80 4.48 -11.99 -1.52
C ARG A 80 3.00 -11.80 -1.16
N MET A 81 2.70 -11.20 -0.01
CA MET A 81 1.31 -10.85 0.34
C MET A 81 0.69 -9.90 -0.69
N ASN A 82 1.41 -8.83 -1.10
CA ASN A 82 0.92 -7.89 -2.11
C ASN A 82 0.83 -8.49 -3.52
N LEU A 83 1.73 -9.41 -3.87
CA LEU A 83 1.67 -10.14 -5.13
C LEU A 83 0.47 -11.10 -5.17
N ALA A 84 0.18 -11.78 -4.05
CA ALA A 84 -0.96 -12.68 -3.93
C ALA A 84 -2.29 -11.90 -3.99
N ASN A 85 -2.38 -10.76 -3.30
CA ASN A 85 -3.53 -9.86 -3.36
C ASN A 85 -3.80 -9.33 -4.77
N ARG A 86 -2.78 -9.25 -5.62
CA ARG A 86 -2.89 -8.87 -7.04
C ARG A 86 -3.12 -10.05 -7.98
N GLY A 87 -3.20 -11.28 -7.45
CA GLY A 87 -3.37 -12.49 -8.26
C GLY A 87 -2.15 -12.86 -9.11
N ILE A 88 -0.96 -12.33 -8.80
CA ILE A 88 0.29 -12.66 -9.50
C ILE A 88 0.83 -14.02 -9.03
N ILE A 89 0.67 -14.31 -7.74
CA ILE A 89 0.98 -15.60 -7.13
C ILE A 89 -0.25 -16.17 -6.43
N THR A 90 -0.20 -17.44 -6.09
CA THR A 90 -1.29 -18.12 -5.38
C THR A 90 -1.32 -17.70 -3.89
N LEU A 91 -2.48 -17.80 -3.26
CA LEU A 91 -2.66 -17.39 -1.85
C LEU A 91 -1.85 -18.24 -0.86
N ASP A 92 -1.52 -19.49 -1.22
CA ASP A 92 -0.64 -20.38 -0.44
C ASP A 92 0.85 -20.04 -0.57
N ALA A 93 1.24 -19.26 -1.59
CA ALA A 93 2.63 -18.86 -1.83
C ALA A 93 3.04 -17.56 -1.09
N GLN A 94 2.32 -17.19 -0.04
CA GLN A 94 2.54 -15.94 0.72
C GLN A 94 3.61 -16.02 1.80
N SER A 95 4.21 -17.20 2.01
CA SER A 95 5.22 -17.41 3.06
C SER A 95 6.46 -16.55 2.84
N CYS A 96 7.04 -16.04 3.93
CA CYS A 96 8.23 -15.20 3.97
C CYS A 96 9.42 -15.87 3.27
N VAL A 97 10.11 -15.11 2.41
CA VAL A 97 11.32 -15.57 1.70
C VAL A 97 12.44 -16.03 2.63
N ALA A 98 12.49 -15.53 3.86
CA ALA A 98 13.45 -15.97 4.87
C ALA A 98 13.17 -17.38 5.41
N GLY A 99 12.03 -17.99 5.07
CA GLY A 99 11.66 -19.33 5.53
C GLY A 99 11.28 -19.39 7.02
N CYS A 100 10.92 -18.26 7.64
CA CYS A 100 10.57 -18.20 9.07
C CYS A 100 9.15 -18.71 9.41
N GLY A 101 8.37 -19.12 8.42
CA GLY A 101 7.02 -19.69 8.60
C GLY A 101 5.87 -18.67 8.56
N GLU A 102 6.15 -17.38 8.72
CA GLU A 102 5.15 -16.31 8.69
C GLU A 102 4.85 -15.81 7.26
N MET A 103 3.75 -15.05 7.09
CA MET A 103 3.42 -14.39 5.83
C MET A 103 4.34 -13.20 5.54
N GLU A 104 4.71 -13.00 4.28
CA GLU A 104 5.54 -11.89 3.84
C GLU A 104 4.73 -10.60 3.65
N SER A 105 4.41 -9.94 4.75
CA SER A 105 3.93 -8.55 4.73
C SER A 105 5.12 -7.57 4.77
N THR A 106 4.88 -6.29 4.44
CA THR A 106 5.89 -5.23 4.60
C THR A 106 6.34 -5.11 6.05
N GLN A 107 5.40 -5.09 7.00
CA GLN A 107 5.70 -5.02 8.43
C GLN A 107 6.53 -6.23 8.91
N HIS A 108 6.19 -7.44 8.46
CA HIS A 108 6.97 -8.62 8.78
C HIS A 108 8.38 -8.53 8.19
N LEU A 109 8.50 -8.24 6.89
CA LEU A 109 9.76 -8.24 6.19
C LEU A 109 10.78 -7.25 6.77
N PHE A 110 10.32 -6.07 7.21
CA PHE A 110 11.19 -4.99 7.67
C PHE A 110 11.35 -4.90 9.20
N LEU A 111 10.36 -5.34 9.99
CA LEU A 111 10.38 -5.16 11.45
C LEU A 111 10.33 -6.48 12.22
N ALA A 112 9.39 -7.37 11.90
CA ALA A 112 9.08 -8.51 12.77
C ALA A 112 9.79 -9.83 12.39
N CYS A 113 10.35 -9.94 11.19
CA CYS A 113 11.02 -11.16 10.76
C CYS A 113 12.26 -11.43 11.62
N SER A 114 12.35 -12.60 12.24
CA SER A 114 13.50 -12.97 13.08
C SER A 114 14.82 -12.94 12.30
N THR A 115 14.80 -13.38 11.04
CA THR A 115 15.98 -13.38 10.16
C THR A 115 16.40 -11.96 9.81
N PHE A 116 15.51 -11.14 9.24
CA PHE A 116 15.87 -9.79 8.80
C PHE A 116 16.02 -8.80 9.97
N GLY A 117 15.26 -8.96 11.04
CA GLY A 117 15.40 -8.18 12.28
C GLY A 117 16.77 -8.36 12.92
N SER A 118 17.30 -9.59 12.93
CA SER A 118 18.68 -9.83 13.39
C SER A 118 19.72 -9.08 12.55
N LEU A 119 19.51 -9.00 11.25
CA LEU A 119 20.37 -8.26 10.32
C LEU A 119 20.32 -6.75 10.59
N TRP A 120 19.13 -6.19 10.80
CA TRP A 120 18.98 -4.79 11.18
C TRP A 120 19.65 -4.45 12.51
N SER A 121 19.56 -5.35 13.49
CA SER A 121 20.27 -5.20 14.77
C SER A 121 21.79 -5.12 14.57
N MET A 122 22.36 -5.99 13.74
CA MET A 122 23.79 -5.95 13.40
C MET A 122 24.19 -4.67 12.68
N VAL A 123 23.38 -4.21 11.72
CA VAL A 123 23.65 -2.95 11.00
C VAL A 123 23.61 -1.74 11.94
N ARG A 124 22.64 -1.67 12.85
CA ARG A 124 22.56 -0.60 13.85
C ARG A 124 23.76 -0.61 14.80
N ALA A 125 24.17 -1.79 15.26
CA ALA A 125 25.37 -1.93 16.08
C ALA A 125 26.63 -1.46 15.34
N TRP A 126 26.77 -1.80 14.05
CA TRP A 126 27.89 -1.34 13.22
C TRP A 126 27.91 0.18 13.04
N LEU A 127 26.74 0.81 12.93
CA LEU A 127 26.60 2.26 12.84
C LEU A 127 26.67 2.99 14.20
N GLY A 128 26.72 2.26 15.32
CA GLY A 128 26.69 2.84 16.67
C GLY A 128 25.34 3.44 17.06
N ILE A 129 24.25 3.01 16.43
CA ILE A 129 22.90 3.51 16.66
C ILE A 129 22.19 2.61 17.68
N THR A 130 21.66 3.21 18.74
CA THR A 130 20.72 2.55 19.67
C THR A 130 19.30 3.01 19.36
N SER A 131 18.42 2.10 18.99
CA SER A 131 17.01 2.38 18.70
C SER A 131 16.12 1.29 19.30
N VAL A 132 14.91 1.66 19.71
CA VAL A 132 13.83 0.71 19.97
C VAL A 132 13.15 0.41 18.63
N ASP A 133 12.85 -0.86 18.37
CA ASP A 133 12.11 -1.23 17.17
C ASP A 133 10.63 -0.86 17.34
N PRO A 134 10.08 0.00 16.46
CA PRO A 134 8.66 0.34 16.52
C PRO A 134 7.81 -0.87 16.13
N ILE A 135 6.62 -0.95 16.72
CA ILE A 135 5.68 -2.05 16.43
C ILE A 135 5.14 -1.90 15.00
N ILE A 136 4.91 -0.66 14.54
CA ILE A 136 4.31 -0.33 13.25
C ILE A 136 5.31 0.46 12.39
N LEU A 137 5.33 0.20 11.07
CA LEU A 137 6.22 0.87 10.13
C LEU A 137 6.06 2.39 10.13
N THR A 138 4.84 2.90 10.24
CA THR A 138 4.57 4.33 10.25
C THR A 138 5.21 5.03 11.45
N ASP A 139 5.18 4.40 12.63
CA ASP A 139 5.77 4.95 13.86
C ASP A 139 7.30 5.12 13.71
N HIS A 140 7.95 4.26 12.92
CA HIS A 140 9.38 4.41 12.61
C HIS A 140 9.70 5.72 11.90
N PHE A 141 8.81 6.22 11.06
CA PHE A 141 9.03 7.46 10.33
C PHE A 141 8.62 8.67 11.17
N LEU A 142 7.49 8.56 11.88
CA LEU A 142 6.99 9.63 12.75
C LEU A 142 7.91 9.96 13.93
N GLN A 143 8.76 9.03 14.40
CA GLN A 143 9.73 9.36 15.46
C GLN A 143 10.82 10.36 15.01
N PHE A 144 10.96 10.60 13.69
CA PHE A 144 11.97 11.49 13.12
C PHE A 144 11.37 12.76 12.49
N THR A 145 10.04 12.91 12.51
CA THR A 145 9.32 14.12 12.07
C THR A 145 9.20 15.09 13.24
#